data_AF-A0A2W4NYN1-F1
#
_entry.id   AF-A0A2W4NYN1-F1
#
_cell.length_a   1.000
_cell.length_b   1.000
_cell.length_c   1.000
_cell.angle_alpha   90.00
_cell.angle_beta   90.00
_cell.angle_gamma   90.00
#
_symmetry.space_group_name_H-M   'P 1'
#
loop_
_entity.id
_entity.type
_entity.pdbx_description
1 polymer ?
#
loop_
_entity_poly.entity_id
_entity_poly.type
_entity_poly.pdbx_seq_one_letter_code
_entity_poly.pdbx_strand_id
1 'polypeptide(L)'
;MPPPLAEPAAVDDARVAYPVPSPREITAPALAGKDDTMVLNMGPHHPSTHGVLRLVVELDGETVVNVAPDIGFLHTGIEKTMESKQYQKAVVLTDRTDYLAPLSNNLSYVMAVEKLLGCEVPVRAQTVRVLLTELQRIASHLVWLGTHALDLAAMSVFLYGMREREQILDIFELVSGARMMTSYFRVGGLAYDVPAEFAPTVAEFLRIMPDRIDEYEDLLTGNPLWLERTQGVGVLTTEAALQYGVTGPALRATGVAWDLRKDMPYCGYETYDFAIPTAKHGDIYDRYLVRFAERPTTLKISNQPQK
;
A
#
# COMPACT_ATOMS: atom_id res chain seq x y z
N MET A 1 -10.21 -38.76 -5.39
CA MET A 1 -8.87 -38.32 -4.94
C MET A 1 -8.33 -37.38 -5.99
N PRO A 2 -8.01 -36.13 -5.64
CA PRO A 2 -7.27 -35.26 -6.55
C PRO A 2 -5.88 -35.86 -6.80
N PRO A 3 -5.29 -35.66 -7.99
CA PRO A 3 -3.95 -36.15 -8.28
C PRO A 3 -2.94 -35.49 -7.31
N PRO A 4 -1.86 -36.20 -6.92
CA PRO A 4 -0.82 -35.62 -6.10
C PRO A 4 -0.24 -34.40 -6.83
N LEU A 5 -0.11 -33.29 -6.10
CA LEU A 5 0.61 -32.11 -6.57
C LEU A 5 2.00 -32.57 -7.02
N ALA A 6 2.37 -32.23 -8.25
CA ALA A 6 3.69 -32.53 -8.78
C ALA A 6 4.75 -32.06 -7.78
N GLU A 7 5.74 -32.90 -7.50
CA GLU A 7 6.89 -32.51 -6.68
C GLU A 7 7.44 -31.18 -7.20
N PRO A 8 7.71 -30.20 -6.32
CA PRO A 8 8.26 -28.93 -6.76
C PRO A 8 9.55 -29.24 -7.52
N ALA A 9 9.61 -28.84 -8.79
CA ALA A 9 10.82 -28.93 -9.57
C ALA A 9 11.95 -28.35 -8.72
N ALA A 10 13.03 -29.13 -8.55
CA ALA A 10 14.20 -28.70 -7.81
C ALA A 10 14.59 -27.31 -8.33
N VAL A 11 14.42 -26.29 -7.49
CA VAL A 11 14.87 -24.94 -7.78
C VAL A 11 16.38 -25.07 -7.78
N ASP A 12 16.95 -25.07 -8.98
CA ASP A 12 18.40 -25.10 -9.19
C ASP A 12 18.98 -23.92 -8.38
N ASP A 13 19.67 -24.23 -7.29
CA ASP A 13 20.30 -23.28 -6.34
C ASP A 13 21.54 -22.62 -6.98
N ALA A 14 21.47 -22.38 -8.30
CA ALA A 14 22.19 -21.32 -8.93
C ALA A 14 21.59 -20.03 -8.38
N ARG A 15 22.19 -19.54 -7.29
CA ARG A 15 22.15 -18.12 -6.92
C ARG A 15 22.56 -17.34 -8.17
N VAL A 16 21.60 -17.01 -9.02
CA VAL A 16 21.76 -15.97 -10.03
C VAL A 16 22.08 -14.76 -9.19
N ALA A 17 23.37 -14.44 -9.12
CA ALA A 17 23.83 -13.23 -8.50
C ALA A 17 23.24 -12.13 -9.36
N TYR A 18 22.05 -11.66 -9.02
CA TYR A 18 21.57 -10.38 -9.47
C TYR A 18 22.59 -9.39 -8.89
N PRO A 19 23.49 -8.81 -9.71
CA PRO A 19 24.41 -7.82 -9.19
C PRO A 19 23.54 -6.68 -8.69
N VAL A 20 23.49 -6.47 -7.38
CA VAL A 20 22.82 -5.30 -6.82
C VAL A 20 23.71 -4.14 -7.21
N PRO A 21 23.29 -3.26 -8.15
CA PRO A 21 24.15 -2.18 -8.59
C PRO A 21 24.39 -1.27 -7.40
N SER A 22 25.65 -0.90 -7.21
CA SER A 22 26.02 0.07 -6.19
C SER A 22 25.36 1.41 -6.48
N PRO A 23 25.12 2.26 -5.46
CA PRO A 23 24.62 3.62 -5.67
C PRO A 23 25.41 4.41 -6.72
N ARG A 24 26.72 4.15 -6.84
CA ARG A 24 27.58 4.76 -7.86
C ARG A 24 27.28 4.25 -9.27
N GLU A 25 26.98 2.97 -9.44
CA GLU A 25 26.62 2.39 -10.74
C GLU A 25 25.22 2.83 -11.18
N ILE A 26 24.28 2.97 -10.23
CA ILE A 26 22.94 3.51 -10.50
C ILE A 26 23.02 4.97 -10.94
N THR A 27 23.88 5.76 -10.29
CA THR A 27 24.01 7.21 -10.57
C THR A 27 25.00 7.54 -11.68
N ALA A 28 25.89 6.62 -12.07
CA ALA A 28 26.91 6.85 -13.09
C ALA A 28 26.35 7.32 -14.44
N PRO A 29 25.24 6.76 -14.98
CA PRO A 29 24.66 7.25 -16.23
C PRO A 29 24.17 8.70 -16.15
N ALA A 30 23.52 9.07 -15.04
CA ALA A 30 23.04 10.42 -14.82
C ALA A 30 24.18 11.41 -14.51
N LEU A 31 25.28 10.94 -13.88
CA LEU A 31 26.46 11.75 -13.56
C LEU A 31 27.41 11.92 -14.75
N ALA A 32 27.40 11.00 -15.72
CA ALA A 32 28.22 11.09 -16.92
C ALA A 32 27.85 12.35 -17.71
N GLY A 33 26.56 12.68 -17.77
CA GLY A 33 26.02 13.88 -18.41
C GLY A 33 26.36 13.99 -19.89
N LYS A 34 25.57 14.74 -20.64
CA LYS A 34 26.00 15.32 -21.91
C LYS A 34 26.41 16.78 -21.69
N ASP A 35 27.28 17.32 -22.55
CA ASP A 35 27.84 18.67 -22.40
C ASP A 35 26.78 19.78 -22.21
N ASP A 36 25.54 19.56 -22.69
CA ASP A 36 24.42 20.52 -22.60
C ASP A 36 23.40 20.22 -21.48
N THR A 37 23.61 19.19 -20.66
CA THR A 37 22.66 18.76 -19.61
C THR A 37 23.15 19.13 -18.22
N MET A 38 22.23 19.44 -17.31
CA MET A 38 22.51 19.74 -15.90
C MET A 38 22.13 18.55 -15.02
N VAL A 39 23.07 18.12 -14.17
CA VAL A 39 22.79 17.08 -13.16
C VAL A 39 22.42 17.75 -11.84
N LEU A 40 21.19 17.49 -11.38
CA LEU A 40 20.66 17.98 -10.10
C LEU A 40 20.51 16.83 -9.12
N ASN A 41 21.02 17.01 -7.90
CA ASN A 41 20.83 16.08 -6.80
C ASN A 41 19.66 16.54 -5.92
N MET A 42 18.54 15.82 -5.98
CA MET A 42 17.35 16.09 -5.19
C MET A 42 17.29 15.13 -3.99
N GLY A 43 17.40 15.66 -2.76
CA GLY A 43 17.45 14.87 -1.53
C GLY A 43 18.86 14.75 -0.93
N PRO A 44 19.08 13.92 0.10
CA PRO A 44 18.14 12.96 0.69
C PRO A 44 17.09 13.58 1.62
N HIS A 45 17.26 14.86 1.97
CA HIS A 45 16.32 15.63 2.79
C HIS A 45 15.56 16.63 1.91
N HIS A 46 14.34 16.28 1.50
CA HIS A 46 13.43 17.19 0.80
C HIS A 46 11.98 16.96 1.27
N PRO A 47 11.15 18.00 1.44
CA PRO A 47 9.76 17.82 1.90
C PRO A 47 8.93 16.88 1.03
N SER A 48 9.12 16.92 -0.30
CA SER A 48 8.35 16.10 -1.26
C SER A 48 8.81 14.64 -1.39
N THR A 49 9.84 14.20 -0.65
CA THR A 49 10.30 12.80 -0.70
C THR A 49 9.60 11.88 0.29
N HIS A 50 8.66 12.41 1.11
CA HIS A 50 7.85 11.70 2.12
C HIS A 50 8.56 10.48 2.72
N GLY A 51 9.73 10.74 3.31
CA GLY A 51 10.74 9.74 3.62
C GLY A 51 12.13 10.22 3.23
N VAL A 52 13.07 9.29 3.14
CA VAL A 52 14.47 9.57 2.75
C VAL A 52 14.71 8.96 1.38
N LEU A 53 14.73 9.81 0.37
CA LEU A 53 14.96 9.43 -1.03
C LEU A 53 15.93 10.42 -1.65
N ARG A 54 16.91 9.90 -2.38
CA ARG A 54 17.81 10.71 -3.20
C ARG A 54 17.56 10.40 -4.66
N LEU A 55 17.27 11.42 -5.45
CA LEU A 55 17.10 11.33 -6.90
C LEU A 55 18.23 12.12 -7.56
N VAL A 56 19.05 11.45 -8.35
CA VAL A 56 19.99 12.13 -9.25
C VAL A 56 19.27 12.31 -10.58
N VAL A 57 18.93 13.55 -10.90
CA VAL A 57 18.11 13.93 -12.05
C VAL A 57 19.01 14.61 -13.08
N GLU A 58 18.96 14.14 -14.31
CA GLU A 58 19.60 14.78 -15.47
C GLU A 58 18.54 15.61 -16.21
N LEU A 59 18.79 16.91 -16.32
CA LEU A 59 17.87 17.90 -16.86
C LEU A 59 18.44 18.52 -18.14
N ASP A 60 17.59 18.65 -19.15
CA ASP A 60 17.79 19.52 -20.30
C ASP A 60 16.77 20.67 -20.20
N GLY A 61 17.22 21.80 -19.66
CA GLY A 61 16.35 22.91 -19.24
C GLY A 61 15.31 22.46 -18.21
N GLU A 62 14.03 22.39 -18.63
CA GLU A 62 12.90 21.96 -17.81
C GLU A 62 12.53 20.47 -18.01
N THR A 63 13.15 19.79 -18.97
CA THR A 63 12.84 18.39 -19.32
C THR A 63 13.73 17.42 -18.56
N VAL A 64 13.12 16.44 -17.89
CA VAL A 64 13.85 15.31 -17.28
C VAL A 64 14.25 14.32 -18.37
N VAL A 65 15.55 14.17 -18.60
CA VAL A 65 16.11 13.22 -19.57
C VAL A 65 16.36 11.86 -18.92
N ASN A 66 16.86 11.87 -17.68
CA ASN A 66 17.18 10.66 -16.94
C ASN A 66 16.97 10.89 -15.44
N VAL A 67 16.61 9.82 -14.73
CA VAL A 67 16.48 9.83 -13.28
C VAL A 67 17.04 8.54 -12.69
N ALA A 68 17.99 8.68 -11.78
CA ALA A 68 18.61 7.59 -11.05
C ALA A 68 18.21 7.68 -9.58
N PRO A 69 17.26 6.85 -9.11
CA PRO A 69 16.87 6.81 -7.70
C PRO A 69 17.91 6.05 -6.88
N ASP A 70 18.55 6.76 -5.96
CA ASP A 70 19.45 6.21 -4.95
C ASP A 70 18.63 5.93 -3.68
N ILE A 71 18.38 4.63 -3.43
CA ILE A 71 17.54 4.10 -2.35
C ILE A 71 18.39 3.34 -1.32
N GLY A 72 17.79 2.99 -0.18
CA GLY A 72 18.45 2.18 0.84
C GLY A 72 18.90 2.95 2.07
N PHE A 73 18.64 4.25 2.15
CA PHE A 73 18.85 5.05 3.37
C PHE A 73 18.03 4.55 4.58
N LEU A 74 16.92 3.83 4.33
CA LEU A 74 16.11 3.18 5.35
C LEU A 74 16.29 1.65 5.38
N HIS A 75 17.34 1.12 4.73
CA HIS A 75 17.64 -0.31 4.80
C HIS A 75 18.14 -0.67 6.20
N THR A 76 17.34 -1.43 6.94
CA THR A 76 17.64 -1.85 8.33
C THR A 76 17.97 -3.34 8.46
N GLY A 77 18.02 -4.08 7.34
CA GLY A 77 18.27 -5.53 7.37
C GLY A 77 17.16 -6.33 8.06
N ILE A 78 15.89 -5.96 7.82
CA ILE A 78 14.72 -6.60 8.44
C ILE A 78 14.71 -8.11 8.19
N GLU A 79 14.89 -8.52 6.94
CA GLU A 79 14.91 -9.94 6.55
C GLU A 79 16.01 -10.72 7.28
N LYS A 80 17.22 -10.15 7.34
CA LYS A 80 18.34 -10.77 8.06
C LYS A 80 18.06 -10.90 9.56
N THR A 81 17.37 -9.91 10.12
CA THR A 81 16.96 -9.94 11.53
C THR A 81 15.91 -11.03 11.77
N MET A 82 14.98 -11.22 10.83
CA MET A 82 13.93 -12.26 10.91
C MET A 82 14.52 -13.67 10.96
N GLU A 83 15.61 -13.96 10.24
CA GLU A 83 16.30 -15.28 10.28
C GLU A 83 16.71 -15.69 11.70
N SER A 84 17.08 -14.72 12.54
CA SER A 84 17.52 -14.96 13.93
C SER A 84 16.37 -15.08 14.93
N LYS A 85 15.11 -14.97 14.48
CA LYS A 85 13.92 -14.85 15.34
C LYS A 85 12.95 -15.99 15.07
N GLN A 86 12.26 -16.41 16.11
CA GLN A 86 11.14 -17.33 15.97
C GLN A 86 9.98 -16.66 15.22
N TYR A 87 9.15 -17.44 14.53
CA TYR A 87 8.05 -16.93 13.70
C TYR A 87 7.16 -15.91 14.42
N GLN A 88 6.80 -16.17 15.68
CA GLN A 88 5.96 -15.26 16.49
C GLN A 88 6.67 -13.95 16.88
N LYS A 89 7.99 -13.98 17.06
CA LYS A 89 8.79 -12.80 17.37
C LYS A 89 9.06 -11.96 16.12
N ALA A 90 9.03 -12.56 14.94
CA ALA A 90 9.26 -11.86 13.68
C ALA A 90 8.05 -11.02 13.23
N VAL A 91 6.83 -11.28 13.73
CA VAL A 91 5.63 -10.46 13.46
C VAL A 91 5.84 -8.98 13.78
N VAL A 92 6.59 -8.65 14.83
CA VAL A 92 6.81 -7.23 15.22
C VAL A 92 7.67 -6.47 14.21
N LEU A 93 8.37 -7.19 13.33
CA LEU A 93 9.20 -6.61 12.28
C LEU A 93 8.39 -6.32 11.02
N THR A 94 7.31 -7.07 10.77
CA THR A 94 6.45 -6.87 9.59
C THR A 94 5.66 -5.57 9.67
N ASP A 95 5.30 -5.12 10.87
CA ASP A 95 4.70 -3.80 11.13
C ASP A 95 5.52 -2.62 10.58
N ARG A 96 6.83 -2.81 10.40
CA ARG A 96 7.78 -1.74 10.02
C ARG A 96 8.15 -1.74 8.54
N THR A 97 7.60 -2.66 7.76
CA THR A 97 7.87 -2.75 6.32
C THR A 97 7.14 -1.65 5.57
N ASP A 98 5.81 -1.64 5.63
CA ASP A 98 4.97 -0.49 5.33
C ASP A 98 4.34 0.04 6.64
N TYR A 99 4.88 1.15 7.14
CA TYR A 99 4.43 1.76 8.39
C TYR A 99 3.04 2.40 8.30
N LEU A 100 2.46 2.54 7.10
CA LEU A 100 1.10 3.01 6.89
C LEU A 100 0.08 1.87 6.86
N ALA A 101 0.51 0.61 6.66
CA ALA A 101 -0.36 -0.55 6.63
C ALA A 101 0.11 -1.76 7.47
N PRO A 102 0.44 -1.58 8.76
CA PRO A 102 0.99 -2.62 9.64
C PRO A 102 0.11 -3.88 9.72
N LEU A 103 -1.21 -3.71 9.86
CA LEU A 103 -2.15 -4.85 9.92
C LEU A 103 -2.17 -5.67 8.63
N SER A 104 -2.08 -5.03 7.46
CA SER A 104 -2.00 -5.71 6.16
C SER A 104 -0.71 -6.53 6.03
N ASN A 105 0.41 -5.98 6.49
CA ASN A 105 1.72 -6.66 6.47
C ASN A 105 1.74 -7.85 7.43
N ASN A 106 1.15 -7.68 8.62
CA ASN A 106 1.01 -8.79 9.56
C ASN A 106 0.14 -9.89 8.98
N LEU A 107 -0.95 -9.53 8.30
CA LEU A 107 -1.85 -10.51 7.69
C LEU A 107 -1.11 -11.34 6.63
N SER A 108 -0.35 -10.72 5.73
CA SER A 108 0.39 -11.44 4.69
C SER A 108 1.42 -12.42 5.28
N TYR A 109 2.17 -11.98 6.30
CA TYR A 109 3.16 -12.82 6.98
C TYR A 109 2.51 -13.97 7.76
N VAL A 110 1.49 -13.66 8.56
CA VAL A 110 0.80 -14.65 9.39
C VAL A 110 0.12 -15.71 8.54
N MET A 111 -0.54 -15.33 7.44
CA MET A 111 -1.14 -16.29 6.51
C MET A 111 -0.10 -17.20 5.85
N ALA A 112 1.08 -16.68 5.53
CA ALA A 112 2.18 -17.50 4.99
C ALA A 112 2.62 -18.56 6.01
N VAL A 113 2.78 -18.18 7.28
CA VAL A 113 3.14 -19.13 8.36
C VAL A 113 2.01 -20.12 8.65
N GLU A 114 0.75 -19.67 8.67
CA GLU A 114 -0.43 -20.52 8.88
C GLU A 114 -0.55 -21.57 7.77
N LYS A 115 -0.29 -21.19 6.51
CA LYS A 115 -0.25 -22.11 5.37
C LYS A 115 0.87 -23.15 5.47
N LEU A 116 2.05 -22.76 5.98
CA LEU A 116 3.17 -23.68 6.23
C LEU A 116 2.86 -24.68 7.35
N LEU A 117 2.12 -24.26 8.38
CA LEU A 117 1.74 -25.11 9.51
C LEU A 117 0.46 -25.92 9.27
N GLY A 118 -0.31 -25.62 8.23
CA GLY A 118 -1.62 -26.24 8.00
C GLY A 118 -2.64 -25.91 9.09
N CYS A 119 -2.55 -24.71 9.68
CA CYS A 119 -3.44 -24.28 10.76
C CYS A 119 -4.70 -23.60 10.23
N GLU A 120 -5.86 -24.03 10.69
CA GLU A 120 -7.14 -23.38 10.38
C GLU A 120 -7.48 -22.32 11.44
N VAL A 121 -7.79 -21.11 10.98
CA VAL A 121 -8.12 -19.96 11.85
C VAL A 121 -9.64 -19.89 12.05
N PRO A 122 -10.14 -19.64 13.27
CA PRO A 122 -11.57 -19.49 13.53
C PRO A 122 -12.23 -18.40 12.69
N VAL A 123 -13.47 -18.63 12.23
CA VAL A 123 -14.21 -17.70 11.36
C VAL A 123 -14.28 -16.28 11.97
N ARG A 124 -14.58 -16.16 13.27
CA ARG A 124 -14.61 -14.85 13.97
C ARG A 124 -13.29 -14.08 13.83
N ALA A 125 -12.16 -14.77 13.95
CA ALA A 125 -10.84 -14.13 13.81
C ALA A 125 -10.59 -13.69 12.36
N GLN A 126 -11.07 -14.46 11.37
CA GLN A 126 -11.01 -14.06 9.96
C GLN A 126 -11.85 -12.81 9.68
N THR A 127 -13.08 -12.74 10.21
CA THR A 127 -13.95 -11.56 10.07
C THR A 127 -13.28 -10.29 10.59
N VAL A 128 -12.73 -10.37 11.80
CA VAL A 128 -12.04 -9.24 12.45
C VAL A 128 -10.79 -8.85 11.67
N ARG A 129 -10.04 -9.83 11.13
CA ARG A 129 -8.88 -9.56 10.27
C ARG A 129 -9.28 -8.78 9.01
N VAL A 130 -10.35 -9.20 8.32
CA VAL A 130 -10.86 -8.50 7.13
C VAL A 130 -11.25 -7.07 7.49
N LEU A 131 -12.07 -6.88 8.52
CA LEU A 131 -12.55 -5.56 8.95
C LEU A 131 -11.38 -4.61 9.29
N LEU A 132 -10.43 -5.07 10.11
CA LEU A 132 -9.27 -4.27 10.51
C LEU A 132 -8.34 -3.96 9.32
N THR A 133 -8.18 -4.89 8.38
CA THR A 133 -7.35 -4.69 7.17
C THR A 133 -8.00 -3.67 6.23
N GLU A 134 -9.33 -3.69 6.11
CA GLU A 134 -10.09 -2.74 5.31
C GLU A 134 -10.10 -1.33 5.96
N LEU A 135 -10.21 -1.23 7.29
CA LEU A 135 -9.96 0.04 7.99
C LEU A 135 -8.52 0.56 7.79
N GLN A 136 -7.53 -0.33 7.84
CA GLN A 136 -6.14 0.02 7.56
C GLN A 136 -5.94 0.51 6.12
N ARG A 137 -6.67 -0.05 5.15
CA ARG A 137 -6.68 0.41 3.76
C ARG A 137 -7.21 1.84 3.65
N ILE A 138 -8.30 2.17 4.34
CA ILE A 138 -8.79 3.57 4.41
C ILE A 138 -7.74 4.48 5.01
N ALA A 139 -7.13 4.10 6.14
CA ALA A 139 -6.09 4.89 6.80
C ALA A 139 -4.87 5.15 5.90
N SER A 140 -4.43 4.15 5.15
CA SER A 140 -3.32 4.29 4.19
C SER A 140 -3.70 5.21 3.02
N HIS A 141 -4.89 5.03 2.45
CA HIS A 141 -5.40 5.88 1.36
C HIS A 141 -5.59 7.34 1.79
N LEU A 142 -5.94 7.61 3.05
CA LEU A 142 -6.05 8.97 3.58
C LEU A 142 -4.70 9.68 3.67
N VAL A 143 -3.64 8.99 4.11
CA VAL A 143 -2.30 9.56 4.08
C VAL A 143 -1.86 9.80 2.65
N TRP A 144 -2.01 8.80 1.78
CA TRP A 144 -1.64 8.93 0.37
C TRP A 144 -2.34 10.12 -0.29
N LEU A 145 -3.65 10.28 -0.08
CA LEU A 145 -4.42 11.39 -0.62
C LEU A 145 -3.93 12.72 -0.06
N GLY A 146 -3.76 12.80 1.27
CA GLY A 146 -3.31 14.00 1.95
C GLY A 146 -1.93 14.46 1.48
N THR A 147 -0.95 13.55 1.42
CA THR A 147 0.41 13.88 0.99
C THR A 147 0.48 14.19 -0.50
N HIS A 148 -0.27 13.47 -1.34
CA HIS A 148 -0.33 13.74 -2.77
C HIS A 148 -0.94 15.12 -3.07
N ALA A 149 -1.99 15.49 -2.33
CA ALA A 149 -2.58 16.82 -2.39
C ALA A 149 -1.61 17.90 -1.88
N LEU A 150 -0.91 17.64 -0.77
CA LEU A 150 0.06 18.56 -0.19
C LEU A 150 1.21 18.88 -1.15
N ASP A 151 1.74 17.87 -1.87
CA ASP A 151 2.81 18.07 -2.86
C ASP A 151 2.36 18.92 -4.06
N LEU A 152 1.06 18.97 -4.32
CA LEU A 152 0.42 19.86 -5.30
C LEU A 152 -0.12 21.16 -4.67
N ALA A 153 0.36 21.49 -3.46
CA ALA A 153 0.05 22.69 -2.67
C ALA A 153 -1.38 22.75 -2.07
N ALA A 154 -2.15 21.66 -2.10
CA ALA A 154 -3.48 21.58 -1.48
C ALA A 154 -3.39 21.14 0.00
N MET A 155 -2.98 22.06 0.88
CA MET A 155 -2.73 21.78 2.30
C MET A 155 -4.00 21.39 3.10
N SER A 156 -5.18 21.90 2.76
CA SER A 156 -6.41 21.64 3.52
C SER A 156 -6.81 20.17 3.52
N VAL A 157 -6.68 19.50 2.36
CA VAL A 157 -7.04 18.08 2.22
C VAL A 157 -6.13 17.20 3.08
N PHE A 158 -4.87 17.57 3.24
CA PHE A 158 -3.95 16.87 4.16
C PHE A 158 -4.45 16.91 5.61
N LEU A 159 -4.84 18.08 6.10
CA LEU A 159 -5.34 18.23 7.47
C LEU A 159 -6.63 17.46 7.70
N TYR A 160 -7.54 17.44 6.71
CA TYR A 160 -8.76 16.66 6.79
C TYR A 160 -8.46 15.17 6.76
N GLY A 161 -7.63 14.69 5.84
CA GLY A 161 -7.25 13.29 5.79
C GLY A 161 -6.62 12.78 7.09
N MET A 162 -5.82 13.62 7.76
CA MET A 162 -5.24 13.29 9.06
C MET A 162 -6.27 13.23 10.19
N ARG A 163 -7.26 14.13 10.23
CA ARG A 163 -8.34 14.13 11.23
C ARG A 163 -9.13 12.81 11.19
N GLU A 164 -9.47 12.33 10.00
CA GLU A 164 -10.24 11.09 9.81
C GLU A 164 -9.37 9.87 10.11
N ARG A 165 -8.08 9.95 9.76
CA ARG A 165 -7.10 8.92 10.11
C ARG A 165 -6.93 8.77 11.62
N GLU A 166 -6.90 9.86 12.39
CA GLU A 166 -6.77 9.78 13.86
C GLU A 166 -7.90 8.95 14.48
N GLN A 167 -9.13 9.04 13.98
CA GLN A 167 -10.24 8.21 14.47
C GLN A 167 -10.01 6.71 14.22
N ILE A 168 -9.41 6.35 13.07
CA ILE A 168 -9.03 4.96 12.80
C ILE A 168 -7.89 4.51 13.73
N LEU A 169 -6.94 5.39 14.03
CA LEU A 169 -5.86 5.08 14.98
C LEU A 169 -6.38 4.88 16.40
N ASP A 170 -7.42 5.62 16.81
CA ASP A 170 -8.09 5.41 18.10
C ASP A 170 -8.75 4.01 18.15
N ILE A 171 -9.34 3.55 17.04
CA ILE A 171 -9.87 2.18 16.91
C ILE A 171 -8.73 1.14 17.03
N PHE A 172 -7.57 1.39 16.42
CA PHE A 172 -6.42 0.48 16.54
C PHE A 172 -5.83 0.44 17.95
N GLU A 173 -5.79 1.58 18.64
CA GLU A 173 -5.39 1.67 20.03
C GLU A 173 -6.37 0.92 20.94
N LEU A 174 -7.68 1.05 20.71
CA LEU A 174 -8.72 0.33 21.45
C LEU A 174 -8.53 -1.19 21.39
N VAL A 175 -8.10 -1.71 20.24
CA VAL A 175 -7.96 -3.16 20.01
C VAL A 175 -6.59 -3.71 20.44
N SER A 176 -5.52 -2.96 20.16
CA SER A 176 -4.15 -3.46 20.32
C SER A 176 -3.35 -2.79 21.44
N GLY A 177 -3.84 -1.66 21.98
CA GLY A 177 -3.09 -0.78 22.89
C GLY A 177 -2.02 0.07 22.20
N ALA A 178 -1.89 0.01 20.88
CA ALA A 178 -0.94 0.78 20.10
C ALA A 178 -1.60 1.43 18.88
N ARG A 179 -1.15 2.63 18.51
CA ARG A 179 -1.75 3.39 17.40
C ARG A 179 -1.28 2.92 16.03
N MET A 180 0.02 2.61 15.88
CA MET A 180 0.62 2.24 14.59
C MET A 180 1.12 0.80 14.59
N MET A 181 2.16 0.48 15.37
CA MET A 181 2.77 -0.85 15.38
C MET A 181 1.98 -1.79 16.30
N THR A 182 0.85 -2.29 15.79
CA THR A 182 -0.14 -3.03 16.58
C THR A 182 0.29 -4.47 16.91
N SER A 183 1.04 -5.14 16.02
CA SER A 183 1.40 -6.57 16.16
C SER A 183 0.24 -7.46 16.64
N TYR A 184 -0.98 -7.12 16.20
CA TYR A 184 -2.23 -7.66 16.77
C TYR A 184 -2.60 -9.00 16.15
N PHE A 185 -2.34 -9.19 14.86
CA PHE A 185 -2.49 -10.50 14.22
C PHE A 185 -1.34 -11.41 14.64
N ARG A 186 -1.70 -12.61 15.08
CA ARG A 186 -0.75 -13.64 15.51
C ARG A 186 -0.98 -14.91 14.71
N VAL A 187 0.05 -15.74 14.59
CA VAL A 187 -0.09 -17.05 13.95
C VAL A 187 -1.13 -17.85 14.72
N GLY A 188 -2.23 -18.22 14.04
CA GLY A 188 -3.38 -18.91 14.61
C GLY A 188 -4.61 -18.02 14.89
N GLY A 189 -4.54 -16.70 14.67
CA GLY A 189 -5.68 -15.80 14.83
C GLY A 189 -5.33 -14.38 15.28
N LEU A 190 -5.89 -13.96 16.40
CA LEU A 190 -5.70 -12.63 17.01
C LEU A 190 -4.96 -12.77 18.34
N ALA A 191 -4.28 -11.72 18.79
CA ALA A 191 -3.65 -11.70 20.11
C ALA A 191 -4.66 -11.74 21.26
N TYR A 192 -5.74 -10.96 21.14
CA TYR A 192 -6.84 -10.86 22.10
C TYR A 192 -8.16 -10.73 21.34
N ASP A 193 -9.31 -11.01 21.96
CA ASP A 193 -10.60 -10.71 21.32
C ASP A 193 -10.86 -9.19 21.30
N VAL A 194 -11.74 -8.75 20.41
CA VAL A 194 -12.11 -7.33 20.30
C VAL A 194 -12.95 -6.89 21.52
N PRO A 195 -12.74 -5.69 22.07
CA PRO A 195 -13.54 -5.19 23.19
C PRO A 195 -14.98 -4.90 22.74
N ALA A 196 -15.92 -4.88 23.68
CA ALA A 196 -17.35 -4.64 23.39
C ALA A 196 -17.61 -3.29 22.69
N GLU A 197 -16.78 -2.28 22.98
CA GLU A 197 -16.85 -0.93 22.42
C GLU A 197 -16.34 -0.84 20.97
N PHE A 198 -15.69 -1.89 20.45
CA PHE A 198 -15.10 -1.87 19.12
C PHE A 198 -16.16 -1.73 18.02
N ALA A 199 -17.18 -2.59 18.02
CA ALA A 199 -18.19 -2.59 16.97
C ALA A 199 -19.00 -1.28 16.90
N PRO A 200 -19.48 -0.70 18.02
CA PRO A 200 -20.11 0.61 18.02
C PRO A 200 -19.21 1.74 17.48
N THR A 201 -17.94 1.76 17.89
CA THR A 201 -16.98 2.79 17.45
C THR A 201 -16.71 2.70 15.94
N VAL A 202 -16.53 1.48 15.42
CA VAL A 202 -16.38 1.26 13.97
C VAL A 202 -17.64 1.69 13.22
N ALA A 203 -18.83 1.34 13.71
CA ALA A 203 -20.09 1.71 13.07
C ALA A 203 -20.27 3.24 12.98
N GLU A 204 -19.89 3.99 14.02
CA GLU A 204 -19.94 5.45 13.99
C GLU A 204 -18.95 6.03 12.98
N PHE A 205 -17.73 5.50 12.91
CA PHE A 205 -16.76 5.90 11.89
C PHE A 205 -17.29 5.64 10.46
N LEU A 206 -17.84 4.45 10.22
CA LEU A 206 -18.40 4.08 8.91
C LEU A 206 -19.62 4.94 8.54
N ARG A 207 -20.33 5.52 9.51
CA ARG A 207 -21.45 6.44 9.30
C ARG A 207 -20.99 7.82 8.82
N ILE A 208 -19.89 8.34 9.35
CA ILE A 208 -19.40 9.68 9.01
C ILE A 208 -18.54 9.71 7.74
N MET A 209 -17.88 8.59 7.42
CA MET A 209 -16.85 8.56 6.39
C MET A 209 -17.37 8.88 4.98
N PRO A 210 -18.57 8.43 4.54
CA PRO A 210 -19.11 8.76 3.22
C PRO A 210 -19.18 10.27 2.96
N ASP A 211 -19.76 11.03 3.88
CA ASP A 211 -19.88 12.50 3.74
C ASP A 211 -18.50 13.18 3.63
N ARG A 212 -17.47 12.63 4.29
CA ARG A 212 -16.08 13.14 4.19
C ARG A 212 -15.42 12.80 2.88
N ILE A 213 -15.74 11.63 2.31
CA ILE A 213 -15.25 11.24 0.99
C ILE A 213 -15.80 12.19 -0.07
N ASP A 214 -17.09 12.51 0.00
CA ASP A 214 -17.76 13.42 -0.92
C ASP A 214 -17.14 14.83 -0.82
N GLU A 215 -16.89 15.31 0.41
CA GLU A 215 -16.19 16.58 0.66
C GLU A 215 -14.80 16.64 -0.02
N TYR A 216 -14.05 15.54 -0.03
CA TYR A 216 -12.74 15.49 -0.67
C TYR A 216 -12.83 15.38 -2.20
N GLU A 217 -13.86 14.71 -2.70
CA GLU A 217 -14.13 14.59 -4.13
C GLU A 217 -14.48 15.96 -4.72
N ASP A 218 -15.37 16.70 -4.04
CA ASP A 218 -15.78 18.06 -4.42
C ASP A 218 -14.59 19.04 -4.48
N LEU A 219 -13.61 18.89 -3.58
CA LEU A 219 -12.43 19.76 -3.53
C LEU A 219 -11.39 19.48 -4.63
N LEU A 220 -11.31 18.24 -5.13
CA LEU A 220 -10.21 17.79 -6.00
C LEU A 220 -10.66 17.34 -7.39
N THR A 221 -11.68 16.49 -7.50
CA THR A 221 -12.03 15.80 -8.75
C THR A 221 -12.36 16.77 -9.89
N GLY A 222 -13.10 17.84 -9.58
CA GLY A 222 -13.47 18.88 -10.53
C GLY A 222 -12.54 20.09 -10.57
N ASN A 223 -11.47 20.10 -9.77
CA ASN A 223 -10.59 21.26 -9.65
C ASN A 223 -9.70 21.41 -10.90
N PRO A 224 -9.74 22.53 -11.63
CA PRO A 224 -8.93 22.72 -12.83
C PRO A 224 -7.43 22.57 -12.61
N LEU A 225 -6.92 23.04 -11.46
CA LEU A 225 -5.49 22.92 -11.12
C LEU A 225 -5.10 21.47 -10.86
N TRP A 226 -6.02 20.67 -10.30
CA TRP A 226 -5.79 19.25 -10.07
C TRP A 226 -5.72 18.51 -11.41
N LEU A 227 -6.68 18.76 -12.29
CA LEU A 227 -6.74 18.16 -13.63
C LEU A 227 -5.50 18.49 -14.45
N GLU A 228 -5.10 19.77 -14.51
CA GLU A 228 -3.92 20.21 -15.25
C GLU A 228 -2.63 19.51 -14.79
N ARG A 229 -2.52 19.19 -13.50
CA ARG A 229 -1.31 18.61 -12.90
C ARG A 229 -1.29 17.08 -12.87
N THR A 230 -2.42 16.42 -13.12
CA THR A 230 -2.55 14.95 -12.98
C THR A 230 -3.00 14.25 -14.24
N GLN A 231 -3.80 14.90 -15.09
CA GLN A 231 -4.30 14.32 -16.33
C GLN A 231 -3.21 14.31 -17.41
N GLY A 232 -2.98 13.16 -18.04
CA GLY A 232 -1.94 12.97 -19.04
C GLY A 232 -0.50 12.98 -18.50
N VAL A 233 -0.31 13.07 -17.18
CA VAL A 233 1.01 13.03 -16.54
C VAL A 233 1.31 11.62 -16.04
N GLY A 234 2.55 11.15 -16.27
CA GLY A 234 3.01 9.86 -15.75
C GLY A 234 2.27 8.65 -16.33
N VAL A 235 1.82 8.74 -17.58
CA VAL A 235 1.08 7.70 -18.29
C VAL A 235 1.85 6.38 -18.29
N LEU A 236 1.18 5.32 -17.86
CA LEU A 236 1.71 3.96 -17.87
C LEU A 236 0.80 3.08 -18.74
N THR A 237 1.36 2.47 -19.77
CA THR A 237 0.61 1.51 -20.60
C THR A 237 0.48 0.17 -19.87
N THR A 238 -0.53 -0.60 -20.23
CA THR A 238 -0.77 -1.93 -19.67
C THR A 238 0.43 -2.86 -19.88
N GLU A 239 1.03 -2.84 -21.07
CA GLU A 239 2.18 -3.67 -21.42
C GLU A 239 3.39 -3.31 -20.56
N ALA A 240 3.67 -2.01 -20.39
CA ALA A 240 4.77 -1.54 -19.56
C ALA A 240 4.53 -1.86 -18.07
N ALA A 241 3.29 -1.70 -17.59
CA ALA A 241 2.92 -2.06 -16.22
C ALA A 241 3.19 -3.53 -15.91
N LEU A 242 2.82 -4.43 -16.84
CA LEU A 242 3.06 -5.86 -16.70
C LEU A 242 4.54 -6.21 -16.78
N GLN A 243 5.29 -5.61 -17.70
CA GLN A 243 6.73 -5.82 -17.84
C GLN A 243 7.51 -5.36 -16.60
N TYR A 244 7.10 -4.26 -15.97
CA TYR A 244 7.71 -3.73 -14.75
C TYR A 244 7.19 -4.38 -13.47
N GLY A 245 6.22 -5.30 -13.55
CA GLY A 245 5.63 -5.95 -12.37
C GLY A 245 4.83 -5.00 -11.48
N VAL A 246 4.24 -3.95 -12.05
CA VAL A 246 3.41 -2.99 -11.33
C VAL A 246 2.09 -3.65 -10.92
N THR A 247 1.63 -3.42 -9.69
CA THR A 247 0.43 -4.03 -9.12
C THR A 247 -0.52 -3.00 -8.48
N GLY A 248 -1.69 -3.47 -8.04
CA GLY A 248 -2.64 -2.67 -7.25
C GLY A 248 -3.31 -1.54 -8.06
N PRO A 249 -3.58 -0.37 -7.43
CA PRO A 249 -4.28 0.73 -8.09
C PRO A 249 -3.57 1.25 -9.35
N ALA A 250 -2.24 1.16 -9.39
CA ALA A 250 -1.45 1.60 -10.55
C ALA A 250 -1.68 0.70 -11.78
N LEU A 251 -1.79 -0.61 -11.59
CA LEU A 251 -2.14 -1.55 -12.67
C LEU A 251 -3.61 -1.38 -13.08
N ARG A 252 -4.52 -1.24 -12.12
CA ARG A 252 -5.96 -1.05 -12.38
C ARG A 252 -6.28 0.23 -13.13
N ALA A 253 -5.47 1.27 -12.96
CA ALA A 253 -5.60 2.52 -13.71
C ALA A 253 -5.36 2.34 -15.23
N THR A 254 -4.64 1.29 -15.64
CA THR A 254 -4.40 0.97 -17.05
C THR A 254 -5.54 0.17 -17.71
N GLY A 255 -6.52 -0.29 -16.93
CA GLY A 255 -7.69 -1.05 -17.41
C GLY A 255 -7.67 -2.54 -17.10
N VAL A 256 -6.62 -3.05 -16.43
CA VAL A 256 -6.56 -4.45 -16.00
C VAL A 256 -7.30 -4.61 -14.67
N ALA A 257 -8.41 -5.34 -14.68
CA ALA A 257 -9.18 -5.67 -13.49
C ALA A 257 -8.53 -6.81 -12.68
N TRP A 258 -7.38 -6.53 -12.06
CA TRP A 258 -6.64 -7.48 -11.22
C TRP A 258 -6.70 -7.07 -9.74
N ASP A 259 -7.26 -7.92 -8.88
CA ASP A 259 -7.27 -7.75 -7.43
C ASP A 259 -7.17 -9.11 -6.73
N LEU A 260 -6.13 -9.29 -5.92
CA LEU A 260 -5.88 -10.54 -5.19
C LEU A 260 -7.06 -10.97 -4.33
N ARG A 261 -7.89 -10.05 -3.82
CA ARG A 261 -9.06 -10.40 -2.99
C ARG A 261 -10.16 -11.12 -3.78
N LYS A 262 -10.18 -11.00 -5.12
CA LYS A 262 -11.11 -11.72 -6.00
C LYS A 262 -10.44 -12.84 -6.79
N ASP A 263 -9.28 -12.55 -7.37
CA ASP A 263 -8.59 -13.50 -8.25
C ASP A 263 -7.93 -14.65 -7.46
N MET A 264 -7.48 -14.35 -6.23
CA MET A 264 -6.82 -15.31 -5.33
C MET A 264 -7.30 -15.10 -3.88
N PRO A 265 -8.60 -15.35 -3.61
CA PRO A 265 -9.22 -14.95 -2.35
C PRO A 265 -8.53 -15.60 -1.13
N TYR A 266 -8.49 -14.84 -0.04
CA TYR A 266 -7.88 -15.22 1.22
C TYR A 266 -8.73 -14.72 2.39
N CYS A 267 -8.56 -15.30 3.59
CA CYS A 267 -9.18 -14.82 4.83
C CYS A 267 -10.70 -14.54 4.76
N GLY A 268 -11.45 -15.23 3.89
CA GLY A 268 -12.89 -15.06 3.75
C GLY A 268 -13.34 -13.95 2.80
N TYR A 269 -12.45 -13.28 2.06
CA TYR A 269 -12.80 -12.22 1.10
C TYR A 269 -13.79 -12.71 0.01
N GLU A 270 -13.83 -14.01 -0.28
CA GLU A 270 -14.77 -14.64 -1.22
C GLU A 270 -16.24 -14.51 -0.79
N THR A 271 -16.51 -14.25 0.49
CA THR A 271 -17.87 -14.10 1.01
C THR A 271 -18.44 -12.68 0.84
N TYR A 272 -17.60 -11.71 0.46
CA TYR A 272 -17.95 -10.29 0.34
C TYR A 272 -18.16 -9.87 -1.11
N ASP A 273 -19.17 -9.04 -1.35
CA ASP A 273 -19.50 -8.54 -2.69
C ASP A 273 -19.02 -7.09 -2.89
N PHE A 274 -18.02 -6.93 -3.75
CA PHE A 274 -17.48 -5.64 -4.15
C PHE A 274 -17.08 -5.56 -5.62
N ALA A 275 -16.98 -4.35 -6.17
CA ALA A 275 -16.50 -4.12 -7.54
C ALA A 275 -15.01 -3.79 -7.54
N ILE A 276 -14.29 -4.17 -8.60
CA ILE A 276 -12.90 -3.77 -8.80
C ILE A 276 -12.92 -2.50 -9.65
N PRO A 277 -12.55 -1.33 -9.11
CA PRO A 277 -12.48 -0.11 -9.90
C PRO A 277 -11.31 -0.20 -10.89
N THR A 278 -11.56 0.22 -12.12
CA THR A 278 -10.56 0.30 -13.19
C THR A 278 -10.72 1.62 -13.93
N ALA A 279 -9.63 2.09 -14.54
CA ALA A 279 -9.63 3.24 -15.42
C ALA A 279 -9.00 2.85 -16.77
N LYS A 280 -8.64 3.79 -17.65
CA LYS A 280 -8.30 3.45 -19.05
C LYS A 280 -6.98 4.03 -19.54
N HIS A 281 -6.58 5.18 -19.05
CA HIS A 281 -5.48 5.98 -19.57
C HIS A 281 -4.18 5.74 -18.80
N GLY A 282 -4.25 5.24 -17.55
CA GLY A 282 -3.06 4.89 -16.76
C GLY A 282 -2.25 6.09 -16.25
N ASP A 283 -2.78 7.30 -16.36
CA ASP A 283 -2.19 8.54 -15.84
C ASP A 283 -2.39 8.69 -14.31
N ILE A 284 -1.84 9.76 -13.74
CA ILE A 284 -1.95 10.02 -12.30
C ILE A 284 -3.41 10.24 -11.87
N TYR A 285 -4.21 10.91 -12.71
CA TYR A 285 -5.62 11.16 -12.42
C TYR A 285 -6.45 9.86 -12.36
N ASP A 286 -6.25 8.95 -13.31
CA ASP A 286 -6.89 7.63 -13.32
C ASP A 286 -6.50 6.80 -12.09
N ARG A 287 -5.24 6.86 -11.65
CA ARG A 287 -4.81 6.22 -10.39
C ARG A 287 -5.49 6.83 -9.17
N TYR A 288 -5.72 8.13 -9.20
CA TYR A 288 -6.47 8.84 -8.17
C TYR A 288 -7.93 8.37 -8.13
N LEU A 289 -8.59 8.29 -9.28
CA LEU A 289 -9.98 7.81 -9.38
C LEU A 289 -10.14 6.37 -8.89
N VAL A 290 -9.22 5.47 -9.27
CA VAL A 290 -9.24 4.08 -8.81
C VAL A 290 -9.12 4.00 -7.28
N ARG A 291 -8.19 4.76 -6.68
CA ARG A 291 -8.04 4.80 -5.20
C ARG A 291 -9.22 5.48 -4.50
N PHE A 292 -9.86 6.46 -5.14
CA PHE A 292 -11.11 7.06 -4.64
C PHE A 292 -12.25 6.03 -4.65
N ALA A 293 -12.45 5.32 -5.76
CA ALA A 293 -13.50 4.32 -5.92
C ALA A 293 -13.30 3.05 -5.07
N GLU A 294 -12.07 2.78 -4.61
CA GLU A 294 -11.79 1.72 -3.64
C GLU A 294 -12.39 2.00 -2.26
N ARG A 295 -12.51 3.25 -1.83
CA ARG A 295 -12.98 3.59 -0.48
C ARG A 295 -14.44 3.22 -0.23
N PRO A 296 -15.40 3.57 -1.11
CA PRO A 296 -16.79 3.10 -0.98
C PRO A 296 -16.90 1.57 -0.98
N THR A 297 -16.08 0.89 -1.77
CA THR A 297 -15.97 -0.57 -1.79
C THR A 297 -15.54 -1.12 -0.44
N THR A 298 -14.51 -0.52 0.15
CA THR A 298 -14.02 -0.88 1.48
C THR A 298 -15.06 -0.61 2.57
N LEU A 299 -15.77 0.52 2.52
CA LEU A 299 -16.87 0.82 3.43
C LEU A 299 -18.02 -0.20 3.30
N LYS A 300 -18.33 -0.64 2.07
CA LYS A 300 -19.35 -1.67 1.81
C LYS A 300 -18.95 -3.01 2.43
N ILE A 301 -17.68 -3.41 2.31
CA ILE A 301 -17.15 -4.63 2.93
C ILE A 301 -17.23 -4.53 4.46
N SER A 302 -16.83 -3.39 5.03
CA SER A 302 -16.85 -3.16 6.48
C SER A 302 -18.27 -3.12 7.08
N ASN A 303 -19.28 -2.74 6.28
CA ASN A 303 -20.69 -2.75 6.68
C ASN A 303 -21.40 -4.09 6.45
N GLN A 304 -20.77 -5.05 5.76
CA GLN A 304 -21.38 -6.36 5.50
C GLN A 304 -21.13 -7.32 6.66
N PRO A 305 -22.18 -7.92 7.25
CA PRO A 305 -21.99 -9.09 8.09
C PRO A 305 -21.45 -10.22 7.21
N GLN A 306 -20.41 -10.92 7.68
CA GLN A 306 -19.94 -12.14 7.03
C GLN A 306 -21.09 -13.16 7.03
N LYS A 307 -21.44 -13.69 5.85
CA LYS A 307 -22.50 -14.69 5.68
C LYS A 307 -22.15 -16.03 6.30
#